data_AF-A0AAJ2U5L7-F1
#
_entry.id   AF-A0AAJ2U5L7-F1
#
_cell.length_a   1.000
_cell.length_b   1.000
_cell.length_c   1.000
_cell.angle_alpha   90.00
_cell.angle_beta   90.00
_cell.angle_gamma   90.00
#
_symmetry.space_group_name_H-M   'P 1'
#
loop_
_entity.id
_entity.type
_entity.pdbx_description
1 polymer ?
#
loop_
_entity_poly.entity_id
_entity_poly.type
_entity_poly.pdbx_seq_one_letter_code
_entity_poly.pdbx_strand_id
1 'polypeptide(L)'
;SLVLALLQVSGRAPKVDQKVMDQVKGIQGEYHFETYVSLSCHNCPDVVQALNIMSVLSPGITHTMIDGAAFKEEVESKGIMAVPTV
;
A
#
# COMPACT_ATOMS: atom_id res chain seq x y z
N SER A 1 -3.80 5.37 3.84
CA SER A 1 -4.03 6.27 5.00
C SER A 1 -2.76 6.42 5.82
N LEU A 2 -2.26 7.65 6.02
CA LEU A 2 -1.02 7.94 6.77
C LEU A 2 -1.16 7.63 8.28
N VAL A 3 -2.28 8.04 8.89
CA VAL A 3 -2.52 7.84 10.34
C VAL A 3 -2.46 6.36 10.72
N LEU A 4 -3.06 5.49 9.92
CA LEU A 4 -3.07 4.05 10.19
C LEU A 4 -1.68 3.43 10.01
N ALA A 5 -0.90 3.90 9.03
CA ALA A 5 0.48 3.47 8.86
C ALA A 5 1.31 3.79 10.11
N LEU A 6 1.23 5.03 10.63
CA LEU A 6 1.93 5.45 11.85
C LEU A 6 1.53 4.60 13.07
N LEU A 7 0.23 4.35 13.25
CA LEU A 7 -0.25 3.49 14.33
C LEU A 7 0.33 2.07 14.22
N GLN A 8 0.34 1.49 13.02
CA GLN A 8 0.80 0.12 12.78
C GLN A 8 2.30 -0.03 13.00
N VAL A 9 3.12 0.90 12.49
CA VAL A 9 4.57 0.87 12.72
C VAL A 9 4.95 1.14 14.17
N SER A 10 4.11 1.83 14.94
CA SER A 10 4.31 2.00 16.39
C SER A 10 4.06 0.72 17.21
N GLY A 11 3.69 -0.39 16.57
CA GLY A 11 3.43 -1.68 17.21
C GLY A 11 1.95 -1.96 17.49
N ARG A 12 1.02 -1.08 17.08
CA ARG A 12 -0.42 -1.35 17.21
C ARG A 12 -0.86 -2.32 16.12
N ALA A 13 -1.38 -3.48 16.51
CA ALA A 13 -1.83 -4.49 15.56
C ALA A 13 -2.92 -3.95 14.61
N PRO A 14 -2.83 -4.26 13.30
CA PRO A 14 -3.87 -3.92 12.34
C PRO A 14 -5.16 -4.68 12.65
N LYS A 15 -6.31 -4.06 12.38
CA LYS A 15 -7.64 -4.67 12.60
C LYS A 15 -8.03 -5.57 11.43
N VAL A 16 -7.30 -6.67 11.25
CA VAL A 16 -7.56 -7.70 10.23
C VAL A 16 -7.54 -9.07 10.91
N ASP A 17 -8.22 -10.05 10.30
CA ASP A 17 -8.31 -11.40 10.85
C ASP A 17 -6.94 -12.05 11.00
N GLN A 18 -6.73 -12.77 12.11
CA GLN A 18 -5.46 -13.44 12.41
C GLN A 18 -5.04 -14.39 11.27
N LYS A 19 -6.00 -15.12 10.69
CA LYS A 19 -5.75 -16.02 9.56
C LYS A 19 -5.15 -15.29 8.35
N VAL A 20 -5.62 -14.07 8.07
CA VAL A 20 -5.09 -13.25 6.97
C VAL A 20 -3.69 -12.75 7.30
N MET A 21 -3.45 -12.32 8.56
CA MET A 21 -2.12 -11.91 8.98
C MET A 21 -1.10 -13.04 8.86
N ASP A 22 -1.47 -14.25 9.25
CA ASP A 22 -0.60 -15.42 9.18
C ASP A 22 -0.32 -15.82 7.72
N GLN A 23 -1.32 -15.69 6.84
CA GLN A 23 -1.11 -15.86 5.39
C GLN A 23 -0.10 -14.87 4.83
N VAL A 24 -0.23 -13.59 5.17
CA VAL A 24 0.70 -12.53 4.70
C VAL A 24 2.12 -12.77 5.22
N LYS A 25 2.28 -13.15 6.50
CA LYS A 25 3.58 -13.50 7.08
C LYS A 25 4.23 -14.71 6.41
N GLY A 26 3.43 -15.62 5.85
CA GLY A 26 3.89 -16.81 5.15
C GLY A 26 4.31 -16.57 3.69
N ILE A 27 4.11 -15.37 3.14
CA ILE A 27 4.53 -15.04 1.77
C ILE A 27 6.06 -15.06 1.70
N GLN A 28 6.60 -15.83 0.77
CA GLN A 28 8.03 -15.95 0.50
C GLN A 28 8.41 -15.15 -0.75
N GLY A 29 9.58 -14.51 -0.72
CA GLY A 29 10.10 -13.70 -1.82
C GLY A 29 10.13 -12.21 -1.49
N GLU A 30 10.66 -11.44 -2.44
CA GLU A 30 10.75 -9.98 -2.35
C GLU A 30 9.74 -9.36 -3.32
N TYR A 31 8.88 -8.49 -2.79
CA TYR A 31 7.83 -7.80 -3.54
C TYR A 31 7.87 -6.31 -3.25
N HIS A 32 7.98 -5.52 -4.31
CA HIS A 32 7.94 -4.06 -4.26
C HIS A 32 6.67 -3.57 -4.93
N PHE A 33 5.69 -3.14 -4.14
CA PHE A 33 4.43 -2.61 -4.65
C PHE A 33 4.48 -1.09 -4.76
N GLU A 34 3.96 -0.54 -5.84
CA GLU A 34 3.83 0.89 -6.07
C GLU A 34 2.37 1.23 -6.34
N THR A 35 1.68 1.94 -5.44
CA THR A 35 0.29 2.34 -5.69
C THR A 35 0.22 3.80 -6.11
N TYR A 36 -0.24 4.05 -7.34
CA TYR A 36 -0.57 5.39 -7.81
C TYR A 36 -1.97 5.80 -7.35
N VAL A 37 -2.05 7.00 -6.78
CA VAL A 37 -3.29 7.55 -6.25
C VAL A 37 -3.53 8.98 -6.73
N SER A 38 -4.75 9.46 -6.49
CA SER A 38 -5.07 10.89 -6.40
C SER A 38 -5.52 11.18 -4.97
N LEU A 39 -5.20 12.36 -4.43
CA LEU A 39 -5.66 12.79 -3.11
C LEU A 39 -7.19 12.94 -3.01
N SER A 40 -7.89 13.07 -4.15
CA SER A 40 -9.36 13.11 -4.21
C SER A 40 -10.01 11.73 -4.40
N CYS A 41 -9.22 10.66 -4.52
CA CYS A 41 -9.71 9.32 -4.78
C CYS A 41 -10.32 8.68 -3.52
N HIS A 42 -11.62 8.40 -3.55
CA HIS A 42 -12.33 7.77 -2.43
C HIS A 42 -11.92 6.31 -2.16
N ASN A 43 -11.56 5.56 -3.20
CA ASN A 43 -11.28 4.11 -3.11
C ASN A 43 -9.80 3.80 -2.87
N CYS A 44 -8.90 4.76 -3.14
CA CYS A 44 -7.46 4.58 -2.99
C CYS A 44 -7.01 4.31 -1.55
N PRO A 45 -7.62 4.89 -0.50
CA PRO A 45 -7.24 4.59 0.89
C PRO A 45 -7.27 3.10 1.25
N ASP A 46 -8.22 2.33 0.72
CA ASP A 46 -8.40 0.91 1.05
C ASP A 46 -7.24 0.07 0.49
N VAL A 47 -6.87 0.30 -0.77
CA VAL A 47 -5.74 -0.38 -1.44
C VAL A 47 -4.41 -0.03 -0.77
N VAL A 48 -4.18 1.28 -0.54
CA VAL A 48 -2.97 1.76 0.14
C VAL A 48 -2.87 1.17 1.55
N GLN A 49 -3.97 1.09 2.28
CA GLN A 49 -3.98 0.54 3.62
C GLN A 49 -3.69 -0.97 3.62
N ALA A 50 -4.26 -1.73 2.69
CA ALA A 50 -3.99 -3.16 2.56
C ALA A 50 -2.49 -3.43 2.34
N LEU A 51 -1.87 -2.74 1.38
CA LEU A 51 -0.45 -2.90 1.07
C LEU A 51 0.47 -2.37 2.18
N ASN A 52 0.10 -1.29 2.87
CA ASN A 52 0.80 -0.83 4.07
C ASN A 52 0.80 -1.90 5.16
N ILE A 53 -0.36 -2.52 5.44
CA ILE A 53 -0.46 -3.61 6.42
C ILE A 53 0.44 -4.77 6.01
N MET A 54 0.45 -5.14 4.73
CA MET A 54 1.31 -6.21 4.24
C MET A 54 2.79 -5.91 4.46
N SER A 55 3.23 -4.69 4.20
CA SER A 55 4.62 -4.25 4.42
C SER A 55 5.05 -4.24 5.89
N VAL A 56 4.10 -4.03 6.82
CA VAL A 56 4.37 -4.10 8.26
C VAL A 56 4.46 -5.56 8.73
N LEU A 57 3.71 -6.46 8.11
CA LEU A 57 3.60 -7.86 8.53
C LEU A 57 4.68 -8.77 7.94
N SER A 58 5.20 -8.46 6.76
CA SER A 58 6.20 -9.29 6.07
C SER A 58 7.41 -8.48 5.63
N PRO A 59 8.64 -8.83 6.07
CA PRO A 59 9.85 -8.08 5.73
C PRO A 59 10.21 -8.16 4.24
N GLY A 60 9.71 -9.17 3.51
CA GLY A 60 9.92 -9.29 2.07
C GLY A 60 8.98 -8.41 1.24
N ILE A 61 8.02 -7.73 1.87
CA ILE A 61 7.05 -6.87 1.17
C ILE A 61 7.33 -5.42 1.50
N THR A 62 7.48 -4.61 0.46
CA THR A 62 7.58 -3.16 0.58
C THR A 62 6.46 -2.51 -0.23
N HIS A 63 6.05 -1.31 0.19
CA HIS A 63 5.00 -0.58 -0.49
C HIS A 63 5.31 0.91 -0.53
N THR A 64 5.22 1.49 -1.73
CA THR A 64 5.33 2.93 -1.98
C THR A 64 3.99 3.44 -2.49
N MET A 65 3.40 4.39 -1.77
CA MET A 65 2.24 5.15 -2.26
C MET A 65 2.76 6.38 -3.02
N ILE A 66 2.31 6.55 -4.27
CA ILE A 66 2.73 7.61 -5.18
C ILE A 66 1.53 8.50 -5.49
N ASP A 67 1.65 9.80 -5.20
CA ASP A 67 0.66 10.79 -5.63
C ASP A 67 0.90 11.14 -7.11
N GLY A 68 -0.01 10.69 -7.98
CA GLY A 68 0.12 10.91 -9.41
C GLY A 68 0.09 12.39 -9.81
N ALA A 69 -0.47 13.28 -8.97
CA ALA A 69 -0.43 14.71 -9.22
C ALA A 69 0.97 15.31 -8.99
N ALA A 70 1.76 14.72 -8.10
CA ALA A 70 3.13 15.12 -7.81
C ALA A 70 4.13 14.49 -8.80
N PHE A 71 3.85 13.29 -9.30
CA PHE A 71 4.72 12.51 -10.20
C PHE A 71 4.08 12.32 -11.60
N LYS A 72 3.71 13.42 -12.26
CA LYS A 72 2.98 13.39 -13.54
C LYS A 72 3.74 12.70 -14.67
N GLU A 73 5.03 12.98 -14.81
CA GLU A 73 5.88 12.38 -15.86
C GLU A 73 5.91 10.86 -15.74
N GLU A 74 5.94 10.35 -14.51
CA GLU A 74 5.93 8.92 -14.23
C GLU A 74 4.58 8.28 -14.60
N VAL A 75 3.47 8.91 -14.20
CA VAL A 75 2.10 8.50 -14.56
C VAL A 75 1.92 8.44 -16.08
N GLU A 76 2.36 9.47 -16.80
CA GLU A 76 2.28 9.54 -18.26
C GLU A 76 3.17 8.47 -18.93
N SER A 77 4.41 8.32 -18.48
CA SER A 77 5.35 7.34 -19.04
C SER A 77 4.89 5.89 -18.86
N LYS A 78 4.20 5.60 -17.74
CA LYS A 78 3.62 4.28 -17.43
C LYS A 78 2.21 4.10 -18.02
N GLY A 79 1.65 5.12 -18.68
CA GLY A 79 0.32 5.05 -19.30
C GLY A 79 -0.82 4.88 -18.28
N ILE A 80 -0.67 5.45 -17.09
CA ILE A 80 -1.64 5.30 -16.00
C ILE A 80 -2.82 6.24 -16.24
N MET A 81 -3.97 5.65 -16.58
CA MET A 81 -5.18 6.39 -16.95
C MET A 81 -6.17 6.55 -15.79
N ALA A 82 -6.03 5.75 -14.72
CA ALA A 82 -6.97 5.71 -13.61
C ALA A 82 -6.26 5.35 -12.30
N VAL A 83 -6.92 5.68 -11.17
CA VAL A 83 -6.45 5.36 -9.81
C VAL A 83 -7.55 4.69 -8.99
N PRO A 84 -7.20 3.80 -8.04
CA PRO A 84 -5.85 3.32 -7.75
C PRO A 84 -5.30 2.37 -8.84
N THR A 85 -4.01 2.45 -9.12
CA THR A 85 -3.25 1.49 -9.96
C THR A 85 -2.07 0.97 -9.15
N VAL A 86 -1.82 -0.34 -9.17
CA VAL A 86 -0.73 -1.03 -8.45
C VAL A 86 0.21 -1.68 -9.45
#